data_AF-A0A7W0VA50-F1
#
_entry.id   AF-A0A7W0VA50-F1
#
_cell.length_a   1.000
_cell.length_b   1.000
_cell.length_c   1.000
_cell.angle_alpha   90.00
_cell.angle_beta   90.00
_cell.angle_gamma   90.00
#
_symmetry.space_group_name_H-M   'P 1'
#
loop_
_entity.id
_entity.type
_entity.pdbx_description
1 polymer ?
#
loop_
_entity_poly.entity_id
_entity_poly.type
_entity_poly.pdbx_seq_one_letter_code
_entity_poly.pdbx_strand_id
1 'polypeptide(L)'
;GKPARIELPTEPPRTSGIAERRRQLRAGIDQARLARCTRSIAKAGLTGTYVQIELAVDASGAVGFLNVIDTDLPSATASCVREVLADVPFRSGAPATWREKLDL
;
A
#
# COMPACT_ATOMS: atom_id res chain seq x y z
N GLY A 1 13.51 -13.75 40.36
CA GLY A 1 12.70 -13.38 39.18
C GLY A 1 13.50 -13.68 37.94
N LYS A 2 12.96 -14.44 37.00
CA LYS A 2 13.60 -14.70 35.70
C LYS A 2 13.32 -13.54 34.76
N PRO A 3 14.32 -13.00 34.03
CA PRO A 3 14.04 -11.99 33.01
C PRO A 3 13.32 -12.67 31.83
N ALA A 4 12.20 -12.08 31.43
CA ALA A 4 11.47 -12.45 30.22
C ALA A 4 12.36 -12.15 29.01
N ARG A 5 12.67 -13.19 28.23
CA ARG A 5 13.35 -13.07 26.95
C ARG A 5 12.35 -12.45 25.97
N ILE A 6 12.63 -11.23 25.54
CA ILE A 6 11.86 -10.56 24.48
C ILE A 6 12.18 -11.31 23.18
N GLU A 7 11.21 -12.07 22.67
CA GLU A 7 11.23 -12.60 21.31
C GLU A 7 10.88 -11.44 20.36
N LEU A 8 11.90 -10.88 19.73
CA LEU A 8 11.75 -10.03 18.55
C LEU A 8 11.94 -10.94 17.33
N PRO A 9 10.88 -11.26 16.55
CA PRO A 9 11.06 -11.82 15.22
C PRO A 9 11.41 -10.66 14.29
N THR A 10 12.71 -10.41 14.08
CA THR A 10 13.18 -9.37 13.15
C THR A 10 14.05 -9.96 12.05
N GLU A 11 13.57 -11.01 11.38
CA GLU A 11 14.02 -11.27 10.01
C GLU A 11 12.99 -10.64 9.06
N PRO A 12 13.37 -9.63 8.26
CA PRO A 12 12.49 -9.13 7.21
C PRO A 12 12.16 -10.32 6.28
N PRO A 13 10.88 -10.58 5.97
CA PRO A 13 10.51 -11.73 5.16
C PRO A 13 11.25 -11.68 3.82
N ARG A 14 11.73 -12.85 3.38
CA ARG A 14 12.51 -13.04 2.16
C ARG A 14 11.85 -12.29 1.01
N THR A 15 12.65 -11.47 0.32
CA THR A 15 12.27 -10.53 -0.75
C THR A 15 11.37 -11.10 -1.86
N SER A 16 11.30 -12.43 -2.03
CA SER A 16 10.37 -13.09 -2.96
C SER A 16 8.89 -12.85 -2.64
N GLY A 17 8.54 -12.70 -1.35
CA GLY A 17 7.16 -12.38 -0.95
C GLY A 17 6.72 -10.99 -1.39
N ILE A 18 7.62 -10.01 -1.33
CA ILE A 18 7.33 -8.61 -1.69
C ILE A 18 6.99 -8.49 -3.18
N ALA A 19 7.71 -9.18 -4.07
CA ALA A 19 7.45 -9.12 -5.51
C ALA A 19 6.04 -9.64 -5.86
N GLU A 20 5.63 -10.76 -5.25
CA GLU A 20 4.28 -11.31 -5.39
C GLU A 20 3.23 -10.34 -4.84
N ARG A 21 3.44 -9.77 -3.65
CA ARG A 21 2.51 -8.79 -3.06
C ARG A 21 2.36 -7.54 -3.91
N ARG A 22 3.45 -7.01 -4.46
CA ARG A 22 3.42 -5.89 -5.42
C ARG A 22 2.61 -6.23 -6.68
N ARG A 23 2.76 -7.45 -7.20
CA ARG A 23 1.95 -7.90 -8.35
C ARG A 23 0.46 -7.93 -7.99
N GLN A 24 0.11 -8.47 -6.83
CA GLN A 24 -1.27 -8.51 -6.34
C GLN A 24 -1.84 -7.10 -6.14
N LEU A 25 -1.07 -6.18 -5.55
CA LEU A 25 -1.46 -4.79 -5.39
C LEU A 25 -1.82 -4.18 -6.75
N ARG A 26 -0.89 -4.22 -7.71
CA ARG A 26 -1.10 -3.62 -9.05
C ARG A 26 -2.26 -4.24 -9.81
N ALA A 27 -2.45 -5.55 -9.69
CA ALA A 27 -3.54 -6.26 -10.35
C ALA A 27 -4.91 -6.01 -9.69
N GLY A 28 -4.94 -5.71 -8.40
CA GLY A 28 -6.17 -5.52 -7.63
C GLY A 28 -6.63 -4.07 -7.49
N ILE A 29 -5.81 -3.08 -7.87
CA ILE A 29 -6.22 -1.68 -7.87
C ILE A 29 -7.39 -1.48 -8.84
N ASP A 30 -8.51 -0.95 -8.32
CA ASP A 30 -9.60 -0.44 -9.13
C ASP A 30 -9.17 0.85 -9.83
N GLN A 31 -8.64 0.72 -11.05
CA GLN A 31 -8.15 1.84 -11.86
C GLN A 31 -9.27 2.85 -12.19
N ALA A 32 -10.53 2.40 -12.31
CA ALA A 32 -11.64 3.30 -12.59
C ALA A 32 -12.01 4.15 -11.38
N ARG A 33 -11.94 3.59 -10.17
CA ARG A 33 -12.11 4.36 -8.92
C ARG A 33 -10.90 5.25 -8.64
N LEU A 34 -9.69 4.78 -8.92
CA LEU A 34 -8.48 5.58 -8.81
C LEU A 34 -8.54 6.83 -9.71
N ALA A 35 -8.88 6.65 -10.98
CA ALA A 35 -9.06 7.75 -11.94
C ALA A 35 -10.17 8.73 -11.52
N ARG A 36 -11.18 8.27 -10.77
CA ARG A 36 -12.21 9.17 -10.20
C ARG A 36 -11.65 10.01 -9.06
N CYS A 37 -10.80 9.45 -8.19
CA CYS A 37 -10.13 10.20 -7.14
C CYS A 37 -9.22 11.30 -7.72
N THR A 38 -8.48 11.00 -8.79
CA THR A 38 -7.47 11.90 -9.38
C THR A 38 -8.02 12.78 -10.51
N ARG A 39 -9.31 12.65 -10.86
CA ARG A 39 -9.93 13.36 -11.99
C ARG A 39 -9.76 14.88 -11.94
N SER A 40 -9.89 15.49 -10.76
CA SER A 40 -9.74 16.95 -10.59
C SER A 40 -8.31 17.41 -10.86
N ILE A 41 -7.33 16.61 -10.44
CA ILE A 41 -5.89 16.85 -10.65
C ILE A 41 -5.54 16.72 -12.12
N ALA A 42 -5.99 15.64 -12.77
CA ALA A 42 -5.79 15.43 -14.21
C ALA A 42 -6.41 16.58 -15.04
N LYS A 43 -7.60 17.07 -14.65
CA LYS A 43 -8.23 18.24 -15.30
C LYS A 43 -7.46 19.54 -15.12
N ALA A 44 -6.76 19.69 -13.99
CA ALA A 44 -5.91 20.85 -13.73
C ALA A 44 -4.59 20.80 -14.52
N GLY A 45 -4.32 19.73 -15.27
CA GLY A 45 -3.07 19.54 -16.01
C GLY A 45 -1.88 19.22 -15.12
N LEU A 46 -2.12 18.91 -13.84
CA LEU A 46 -1.10 18.44 -12.92
C LEU A 46 -0.76 16.99 -13.32
N THR A 47 0.42 16.82 -13.91
CA THR A 47 0.94 15.52 -14.34
C THR A 47 2.13 15.15 -13.47
N GLY A 48 2.39 13.84 -13.32
CA GLY A 48 3.48 13.36 -12.47
C GLY A 48 3.16 13.36 -10.98
N THR A 49 1.89 13.44 -10.61
CA THR A 49 1.48 13.31 -9.21
C THR A 49 1.68 11.91 -8.70
N TYR A 50 1.95 11.80 -7.39
CA TYR A 50 2.24 10.51 -6.79
C TYR A 50 1.67 10.36 -5.39
N VAL A 51 1.50 9.11 -5.00
CA VAL A 51 1.36 8.73 -3.60
C VAL A 51 2.41 7.70 -3.25
N GLN A 52 3.17 7.97 -2.19
CA GLN A 52 4.02 6.98 -1.57
C GLN A 52 3.29 6.37 -0.38
N ILE A 53 3.14 5.06 -0.40
CA ILE A 53 2.50 4.30 0.65
C ILE A 53 3.48 3.36 1.35
N GLU A 54 3.16 3.04 2.60
CA GLU A 54 3.70 1.91 3.33
C GLU A 54 2.56 0.93 3.62
N LEU A 55 2.76 -0.32 3.23
CA LEU A 55 1.73 -1.36 3.30
C LEU A 55 2.31 -2.60 3.97
N ALA A 56 1.56 -3.18 4.89
CA ALA A 56 1.83 -4.50 5.46
C ALA A 56 0.67 -5.45 5.16
N VAL A 57 0.99 -6.64 4.65
CA VAL A 57 0.05 -7.72 4.40
C VAL A 57 0.54 -8.95 5.16
N ASP A 58 -0.37 -9.59 5.91
CA ASP A 58 -0.05 -10.78 6.69
C ASP A 58 -0.11 -12.08 5.86
N ALA A 59 0.05 -13.22 6.54
CA ALA A 59 0.03 -14.52 5.88
C ALA A 59 -1.36 -14.94 5.36
N SER A 60 -2.42 -14.46 6.01
CA SER A 60 -3.81 -14.71 5.60
C SER A 60 -4.21 -13.90 4.36
N GLY A 61 -3.49 -12.80 4.10
CA GLY A 61 -3.84 -11.81 3.08
C GLY A 61 -4.55 -10.59 3.65
N ALA A 62 -4.64 -10.46 4.98
CA ALA A 62 -5.19 -9.26 5.60
C ALA A 62 -4.17 -8.11 5.56
N VAL A 63 -4.66 -6.91 5.29
CA VAL A 63 -3.87 -5.68 5.37
C VAL A 63 -3.72 -5.30 6.85
N GLY A 64 -2.50 -5.37 7.37
CA GLY A 64 -2.20 -4.98 8.75
C GLY A 64 -2.20 -3.47 8.94
N PHE A 65 -1.61 -2.74 7.99
CA PHE A 65 -1.71 -1.29 7.94
C PHE A 65 -1.49 -0.78 6.50
N LEU A 66 -2.03 0.41 6.23
CA LEU A 66 -1.84 1.12 4.97
C LEU A 66 -1.73 2.62 5.28
N ASN A 67 -0.51 3.14 5.14
CA ASN A 67 -0.18 4.53 5.46
C ASN A 67 0.24 5.27 4.20
N VAL A 68 -0.27 6.49 4.01
CA VAL A 68 0.31 7.43 3.05
C VAL A 68 1.46 8.14 3.75
N ILE A 69 2.68 7.95 3.27
CA ILE A 69 3.91 8.47 3.90
C ILE A 69 4.47 9.70 3.20
N ASP A 70 4.14 9.90 1.93
CA ASP A 70 4.48 11.10 1.17
C ASP A 70 3.54 11.28 -0.03
N THR A 71 3.14 12.50 -0.35
CA THR A 71 2.25 12.80 -1.48
C THR A 71 2.20 14.29 -1.79
N ASP A 72 2.02 14.62 -3.07
CA ASP A 72 1.74 15.96 -3.58
C ASP A 72 0.23 16.24 -3.78
N LEU A 73 -0.61 15.27 -3.38
CA LEU A 73 -2.05 15.36 -3.51
C LEU A 73 -2.68 16.17 -2.36
N PRO A 74 -3.78 16.90 -2.62
CA PRO A 74 -4.64 17.40 -1.56
C PRO A 74 -5.13 16.27 -0.64
N SER A 75 -5.30 16.55 0.66
CA SER A 75 -5.66 15.55 1.68
C SER A 75 -6.92 14.74 1.34
N ALA A 76 -7.93 15.38 0.75
CA ALA A 76 -9.15 14.71 0.31
C ALA A 76 -8.88 13.71 -0.83
N THR A 77 -8.01 14.06 -1.78
CA THR A 77 -7.61 13.16 -2.87
C THR A 77 -6.74 12.03 -2.34
N ALA A 78 -5.77 12.31 -1.48
CA ALA A 78 -4.94 11.30 -0.84
C ALA A 78 -5.78 10.29 -0.04
N SER A 79 -6.82 10.75 0.66
CA SER A 79 -7.74 9.89 1.41
C SER A 79 -8.56 9.00 0.47
N CYS A 80 -9.08 9.53 -0.64
CA CYS A 80 -9.79 8.75 -1.65
C CYS A 80 -8.90 7.67 -2.26
N VAL A 81 -7.65 8.01 -2.62
CA VAL A 81 -6.67 7.04 -3.12
C VAL A 81 -6.37 5.97 -2.07
N ARG A 82 -6.18 6.36 -0.81
CA ARG A 82 -5.95 5.42 0.30
C ARG A 82 -7.08 4.40 0.43
N GLU A 83 -8.33 4.83 0.31
CA GLU A 83 -9.50 3.93 0.35
C GLU A 83 -9.49 2.95 -0.83
N VAL A 84 -9.16 3.40 -2.05
CA VAL A 84 -9.03 2.50 -3.21
C VAL A 84 -7.96 1.44 -2.96
N LEU A 85 -6.84 1.81 -2.37
CA LEU A 85 -5.75 0.88 -2.06
C LEU A 85 -6.09 -0.08 -0.91
N ALA A 86 -6.90 0.36 0.04
CA ALA A 86 -7.35 -0.47 1.17
C ALA A 86 -8.31 -1.59 0.73
N ASP A 87 -9.06 -1.37 -0.35
CA ASP A 87 -10.00 -2.36 -0.89
C ASP A 87 -9.34 -3.42 -1.79
N VAL A 88 -8.01 -3.37 -1.97
CA VAL A 88 -7.29 -4.32 -2.81
C VAL A 88 -7.27 -5.71 -2.16
N PRO A 89 -7.78 -6.76 -2.84
CA PRO A 89 -7.79 -8.10 -2.28
C PRO A 89 -6.41 -8.75 -2.39
N PHE A 90 -5.85 -9.15 -1.26
CA PHE A 90 -4.66 -10.00 -1.21
C PHE A 90 -5.06 -11.45 -0.89
N ARG A 91 -4.44 -12.40 -1.58
CA ARG A 91 -4.64 -13.83 -1.29
C ARG A 91 -3.77 -14.25 -0.11
N SER A 92 -4.04 -15.38 0.51
CA SER A 92 -3.10 -15.94 1.49
C SER A 92 -1.73 -16.23 0.84
N GLY A 93 -0.65 -16.04 1.58
CA GLY A 93 0.71 -16.11 1.03
C GLY A 93 1.78 -15.62 2.01
N ALA A 94 2.99 -15.34 1.53
CA ALA A 94 4.04 -14.83 2.40
C ALA A 94 3.66 -13.43 2.97
N PRO A 95 3.83 -13.19 4.29
CA PRO A 95 3.65 -11.85 4.83
C PRO A 95 4.73 -10.92 4.27
N ALA A 96 4.39 -9.65 4.06
CA ALA A 96 5.31 -8.67 3.55
C ALA A 96 4.95 -7.26 4.02
N THR A 97 5.99 -6.47 4.30
CA THR A 97 5.88 -5.03 4.54
C THR A 97 6.78 -4.32 3.54
N TRP A 98 6.24 -3.35 2.80
CA TRP A 98 7.02 -2.60 1.82
C TRP A 98 6.52 -1.17 1.64
N ARG A 99 7.39 -0.36 1.03
CA ARG A 99 7.05 0.97 0.52
C ARG A 99 6.91 0.92 -0.99
N GLU A 100 5.92 1.61 -1.51
CA GLU A 100 5.67 1.72 -2.95
C GLU A 100 5.23 3.14 -3.30
N LYS A 101 5.85 3.66 -4.36
CA LYS A 101 5.41 4.89 -5.02
C LYS A 101 4.47 4.48 -6.15
N LEU A 102 3.29 5.07 -6.17
CA LEU A 102 2.29 4.91 -7.22
C LEU A 102 2.17 6.25 -7.96
N ASP A 103 2.40 6.21 -9.26
CA ASP A 103 2.12 7.34 -10.15
C ASP A 103 0.63 7.36 -10.50
N LEU A 104 0.02 8.54 -10.52
CA LEU A 104 -1.42 8.78 -10.54
C LEU A 104 -1.93 9.58 -11.74
#